data_AF-A0A2B5KRU4-F1
#
_entry.id   AF-A0A2B5KRU4-F1
#
_cell.length_a   1.000
_cell.length_b   1.000
_cell.length_c   1.000
_cell.angle_alpha   90.00
_cell.angle_beta   90.00
_cell.angle_gamma   90.00
#
_symmetry.space_group_name_H-M   'P 1'
#
loop_
_entity.id
_entity.type
_entity.pdbx_description
1 polymer ?
#
loop_
_entity_poly.entity_id
_entity_poly.type
_entity_poly.pdbx_seq_one_letter_code
_entity_poly.pdbx_strand_id
1 'polypeptide(L)' 'MRKRVINERTARNLTQEELAVALNLSAVFVRKIEKGERNPSVKTMKKYQSFFGVRVTDLFPDIFNDFDDTKCIKDTKLIG' A
#
# COMPACT_ATOMS: atom_id res chain seq x y z
N MET A 1 -7.91 2.53 -9.18
CA MET A 1 -7.79 1.26 -8.40
C MET A 1 -6.33 1.01 -8.05
N ARG A 2 -6.05 0.71 -6.79
CA ARG A 2 -4.73 0.41 -6.25
C ARG A 2 -4.37 -1.06 -6.50
N LYS A 3 -3.77 -1.32 -7.66
CA LYS A 3 -3.45 -2.67 -8.13
C LYS A 3 -2.50 -3.41 -7.18
N ARG A 4 -1.52 -2.74 -6.56
CA ARG A 4 -0.57 -3.40 -5.66
C ARG A 4 -1.28 -4.06 -4.46
N VAL A 5 -2.16 -3.33 -3.77
CA VAL A 5 -2.92 -3.85 -2.63
C VAL A 5 -3.79 -5.05 -3.05
N ILE A 6 -4.46 -4.95 -4.20
CA ILE A 6 -5.31 -6.02 -4.74
C ILE A 6 -4.47 -7.27 -5.05
N ASN A 7 -3.29 -7.11 -5.63
CA ASN A 7 -2.39 -8.21 -5.97
C ASN A 7 -1.89 -8.93 -4.71
N GLU A 8 -1.46 -8.18 -3.68
CA GLU A 8 -1.03 -8.77 -2.41
C GLU A 8 -2.17 -9.52 -1.70
N ARG A 9 -3.41 -8.99 -1.76
CA ARG A 9 -4.59 -9.67 -1.22
C ARG A 9 -4.90 -10.97 -1.96
N THR A 10 -4.97 -10.90 -3.29
CA THR A 10 -5.36 -12.05 -4.14
C THR A 10 -4.27 -13.13 -4.19
N ALA A 11 -2.99 -12.75 -4.14
CA ALA A 11 -1.88 -13.70 -3.99
C ALA A 11 -1.95 -14.54 -2.71
N ARG A 12 -2.67 -14.05 -1.69
CA ARG A 12 -2.93 -14.75 -0.42
C ARG A 12 -4.29 -15.44 -0.38
N ASN A 13 -5.03 -15.46 -1.50
CA ASN A 13 -6.38 -16.01 -1.61
C ASN A 13 -7.40 -15.40 -0.62
N LEU A 14 -7.22 -14.12 -0.25
CA LEU A 14 -8.11 -13.43 0.67
C LEU A 14 -9.21 -12.69 -0.07
N THR A 15 -10.42 -12.70 0.45
CA THR A 15 -11.51 -11.78 0.08
C THR A 15 -11.29 -10.39 0.70
N GLN A 16 -12.03 -9.39 0.23
CA GLN A 16 -11.99 -8.04 0.84
C GLN A 16 -12.48 -8.05 2.30
N GLU A 17 -13.42 -8.93 2.63
CA GLU A 17 -13.95 -9.08 3.99
C GLU A 17 -12.93 -9.72 4.92
N GLU A 18 -12.26 -10.80 4.49
CA GLU A 18 -11.22 -11.45 5.28
C GLU A 18 -10.03 -10.52 5.53
N LEU A 19 -9.61 -9.75 4.51
CA LEU A 19 -8.58 -8.72 4.70
C LEU A 19 -9.03 -7.65 5.70
N ALA A 20 -10.30 -7.24 5.64
CA ALA A 20 -10.84 -6.25 6.56
C ALA A 20 -10.83 -6.75 8.01
N VAL A 21 -11.25 -8.00 8.22
CA VAL A 21 -11.20 -8.67 9.53
C VAL A 21 -9.76 -8.74 10.03
N ALA A 22 -8.83 -9.21 9.20
CA ALA A 22 -7.42 -9.33 9.58
C ALA A 22 -6.76 -7.98 9.94
N LEU A 23 -7.17 -6.90 9.27
CA LEU A 23 -6.67 -5.56 9.55
C LEU A 23 -7.48 -4.82 10.62
N ASN A 24 -8.55 -5.41 11.15
CA ASN A 24 -9.50 -4.75 12.04
C ASN A 24 -10.00 -3.42 11.43
N LEU A 25 -10.63 -3.54 10.25
CA LEU A 25 -11.22 -2.49 9.44
C LEU A 25 -12.60 -2.96 8.94
N SER A 26 -13.40 -2.06 8.37
CA SER A 26 -14.62 -2.46 7.68
C SER A 26 -14.34 -2.86 6.23
N ALA A 27 -15.08 -3.85 5.72
CA ALA A 27 -14.97 -4.31 4.33
C ALA A 27 -15.22 -3.17 3.32
N VAL A 28 -16.18 -2.29 3.62
CA VAL A 28 -16.47 -1.09 2.82
C VAL A 28 -15.25 -0.17 2.75
N PHE A 29 -14.51 -0.01 3.86
CA PHE A 29 -13.31 0.82 3.87
C PHE A 29 -12.17 0.20 3.08
N VAL A 30 -11.95 -1.12 3.19
CA VAL A 30 -10.99 -1.86 2.34
C VAL A 30 -11.34 -1.71 0.86
N ARG A 31 -12.60 -1.89 0.48
CA ARG A 31 -13.08 -1.69 -0.90
C ARG A 31 -12.80 -0.27 -1.41
N LYS A 32 -13.07 0.76 -0.61
CA LYS A 32 -12.78 2.17 -0.97
C LYS A 32 -11.28 2.42 -1.13
N ILE A 33 -10.45 1.81 -0.28
CA ILE A 33 -8.98 1.88 -0.39
C ILE A 33 -8.51 1.21 -1.68
N GLU A 34 -8.95 -0.01 -1.98
CA GLU A 34 -8.56 -0.74 -3.19
C GLU A 34 -9.03 -0.03 -4.46
N LYS A 35 -10.17 0.63 -4.44
CA LYS A 35 -10.62 1.44 -5.57
C LYS A 35 -9.83 2.74 -5.75
N GLY A 36 -9.23 3.26 -4.67
CA GLY A 36 -8.60 4.58 -4.63
C GLY A 36 -9.59 5.71 -4.32
N GLU A 37 -10.83 5.39 -3.93
CA GLU A 37 -11.86 6.37 -3.56
C GLU A 37 -11.56 7.03 -2.20
N ARG A 38 -10.71 6.41 -1.37
CA ARG A 38 -10.29 6.98 -0.09
C ARG A 38 -8.84 6.67 0.24
N ASN A 39 -8.17 7.66 0.83
CA ASN A 39 -6.80 7.49 1.30
C ASN A 39 -6.79 6.88 2.72
N PRO A 40 -6.02 5.80 2.93
CA PRO A 40 -5.80 5.24 4.25
C PRO A 40 -5.05 6.24 5.16
N SER A 41 -5.34 6.20 6.46
CA SER A 41 -4.52 6.92 7.45
C SER A 41 -3.13 6.29 7.58
N VAL A 42 -2.16 7.01 8.15
CA VAL A 42 -0.83 6.44 8.46
C VAL A 42 -0.94 5.17 9.32
N LYS A 43 -1.86 5.16 10.30
CA LYS A 43 -2.12 3.97 11.13
C LYS A 43 -2.64 2.80 10.29
N THR A 44 -3.53 3.07 9.34
CA THR A 44 -4.04 2.07 8.40
C THR A 44 -2.92 1.56 7.49
N MET A 45 -2.13 2.44 6.88
CA MET A 45 -1.01 2.03 6.02
C MET A 45 -0.01 1.14 6.77
N LYS A 46 0.30 1.46 8.04
CA LYS A 46 1.12 0.60 8.90
C LYS A 46 0.52 -0.79 9.10
N LYS A 47 -0.80 -0.90 9.33
CA LYS A 47 -1.47 -2.21 9.43
C LYS A 47 -1.30 -3.03 8.14
N TYR A 48 -1.49 -2.39 6.97
CA TYR A 48 -1.27 -3.03 5.68
C TYR A 48 0.19 -3.49 5.50
N GLN A 49 1.16 -2.63 5.83
CA GLN A 49 2.58 -2.99 5.79
C GLN A 49 2.89 -4.17 6.72
N SER A 50 2.43 -4.14 7.97
CA SER A 50 2.68 -5.24 8.92
C SER A 50 2.04 -6.54 8.48
N PHE A 51 0.84 -6.48 7.90
CA PHE A 51 0.14 -7.67 7.40
C PHE A 51 0.81 -8.25 6.15
N PHE A 52 1.16 -7.41 5.18
CA PHE A 52 1.74 -7.84 3.92
C PHE A 52 3.26 -8.04 3.95
N GLY A 53 3.97 -7.44 4.91
CA GLY A 53 5.43 -7.42 4.91
C GLY A 53 6.03 -6.57 3.78
N VAL A 54 5.23 -5.70 3.16
CA VAL A 54 5.61 -4.85 2.03
C VAL A 54 5.64 -3.40 2.48
N ARG A 55 6.60 -2.60 2.00
CA ARG A 55 6.72 -1.19 2.39
C ARG A 55 5.47 -0.42 2.00
N VAL A 56 5.08 0.55 2.83
CA VAL A 56 3.92 1.42 2.56
C VAL A 56 4.03 2.17 1.23
N THR A 57 5.24 2.56 0.82
CA THR A 57 5.50 3.23 -0.46
C THR A 57 5.18 2.35 -1.66
N ASP A 58 5.45 1.05 -1.56
CA ASP A 58 5.19 0.11 -2.64
C ASP A 58 3.71 -0.27 -2.69
N LEU A 59 3.05 -0.34 -1.51
CA LEU A 59 1.62 -0.65 -1.38
C LEU A 59 0.72 0.49 -1.88
N PHE A 60 1.12 1.74 -1.62
CA PHE A 60 0.33 2.93 -1.92
C PHE A 60 1.12 3.94 -2.76
N PRO A 61 1.65 3.56 -3.93
CA PRO A 61 2.50 4.44 -4.72
C PRO A 61 1.78 5.73 -5.08
N ASP A 62 0.47 5.70 -5.34
CA ASP A 62 -0.36 6.88 -5.62
C ASP A 62 -0.38 7.93 -4.50
N ILE A 63 -0.03 7.57 -3.26
CA ILE A 63 0.04 8.49 -2.13
C ILE A 63 1.44 9.10 -1.98
N PHE A 64 2.48 8.39 -2.46
CA PHE A 64 3.88 8.78 -2.29
C PHE A 64 4.55 9.26 -3.59
N ASN A 65 3.92 9.09 -4.76
CA ASN A 65 4.50 9.49 -6.05
C ASN A 65 4.37 10.99 -6.36
N ASP A 66 3.73 11.78 -5.50
CA ASP A 66 3.81 13.26 -5.57
C ASP A 66 5.20 13.80 -5.14
N PHE A 67 6.12 12.93 -4.72
CA PHE A 67 7.50 13.28 -4.39
C PHE A 67 8.50 13.00 -5.54
N ASP A 68 8.05 12.59 -6.72
CA ASP A 68 8.89 12.29 -7.90
C ASP A 68 9.40 13.54 -8.64
N ASP A 69 9.30 14.73 -8.04
CA ASP A 69 9.96 15.95 -8.53
C ASP A 69 11.42 16.08 -8.07
N THR A 70 12.00 15.08 -7.40
CA THR A 70 13.46 14.99 -7.29
C THR A 70 14.04 14.38 -8.56
N LYS A 71 14.12 15.25 -9.58
CA LYS A 71 15.19 15.21 -10.58
C LYS A 71 16.50 14.86 -9.86
N CYS A 72 17.15 13.78 -10.28
CA CYS A 72 18.56 13.49 -10.06
C CYS A 72 19.05 13.39 -8.60
N ILE A 73 19.11 12.16 -8.10
CA ILE A 73 20.40 11.66 -7.61
C ILE A 73 20.77 10.45 -8.49
N LYS A 74 21.33 10.76 -9.66
CA LYS A 74 22.25 9.83 -10.32
C LYS A 74 23.55 9.88 -9.52
N ASP A 75 24.13 8.72 -9.25
CA ASP A 75 25.45 8.51 -8.66
C ASP A 75 25.60 8.96 -7.19
N THR A 76 25.96 8.06 -6.29
CA THR A 76 27.37 7.67 -6.23
C THR A 76 27.51 6.22 -5.82
N LYS A 77 28.12 5.47 -6.73
CA LYS A 77 28.94 4.30 -6.43
C LYS A 77 30.01 4.70 -5.41
N LEU A 78 29.95 4.21 -4.17
CA LEU A 78 31.13 4.13 -3.32
C LEU A 78 31.25 2.70 -2.78
N ILE A 79 32.01 1.91 -3.52
CA ILE A 79 32.91 0.93 -2.90
C ILE A 79 34.09 1.73 -2.33
N GLY A 80 34.45 1.43 -1.09
CA GLY A 80 35.59 1.97 -0.36
C GLY A 80 35.72 1.20 0.93
#